data_AF-A0A1I1PU68-F1
#
_entry.id   AF-A0A1I1PU68-F1
#
_cell.length_a   1.000
_cell.length_b   1.000
_cell.length_c   1.000
_cell.angle_alpha   90.00
_cell.angle_beta   90.00
_cell.angle_gamma   90.00
#
_symmetry.space_group_name_H-M   'P 1'
#
loop_
_entity.id
_entity.type
_entity.pdbx_description
1 polymer ?
#
loop_
_entity_poly.entity_id
_entity_poly.type
_entity_poly.pdbx_seq_one_letter_code
_entity_poly.pdbx_strand_id
1 'polypeptide(L)'
;MNQYVTGAVIKELREKNKMTQLQLAERLGVTDKSISKWENLRGLPDITLLEPIAKAFKISVTELISGNTIHNANVSANMLRSKFYVCPICGNVIHSMGEAAIHCHGIQLMPLEAEPTDERHMVFIERVEDEYYVRIDHSMTKEHYISFVAAASSDEMQMVKFYPEGGAEARFKIRGVRRIFFYCNRDGLFLIDPVKGIDDKESGYDDSQERRELEKAADMLFG
;
A
#
# COMPACT_ATOMS: atom_id res chain seq x y z
N MET A 1 -4.85 -23.12 -20.98
CA MET A 1 -3.97 -23.23 -19.80
C MET A 1 -3.00 -22.07 -19.85
N ASN A 2 -3.18 -21.06 -19.01
CA ASN A 2 -2.30 -19.89 -18.97
C ASN A 2 -0.89 -20.36 -18.59
N GLN A 3 0.05 -20.29 -19.53
CA GLN A 3 1.46 -20.56 -19.26
C GLN A 3 1.92 -19.56 -18.22
N TYR A 4 2.46 -20.09 -17.12
CA TYR A 4 3.08 -19.38 -16.01
C TYR A 4 4.09 -18.38 -16.55
N VAL A 5 3.61 -17.16 -16.73
CA VAL A 5 4.31 -15.88 -16.78
C VAL A 5 5.81 -16.02 -16.54
N THR A 6 6.58 -16.08 -17.62
CA THR A 6 8.04 -15.94 -17.56
C THR A 6 8.56 -15.35 -18.86
N GLY A 7 8.20 -15.91 -20.02
CA GLY A 7 8.68 -15.39 -21.31
C GLY A 7 8.27 -13.94 -21.60
N ALA A 8 6.96 -13.67 -21.57
CA ALA A 8 6.43 -12.33 -21.86
C ALA A 8 6.92 -11.29 -20.83
N VAL A 9 6.95 -11.65 -19.54
CA VAL A 9 7.38 -10.74 -18.48
C VAL A 9 8.88 -10.48 -18.51
N ILE A 10 9.73 -11.49 -18.79
CA ILE A 10 11.16 -11.26 -18.99
C ILE A 10 11.39 -10.28 -20.15
N LYS A 11 10.64 -10.44 -21.25
CA LYS A 11 10.72 -9.53 -22.40
C LYS A 11 10.30 -8.11 -22.03
N GLU A 12 9.16 -7.96 -21.37
CA GLU A 12 8.62 -6.67 -20.93
C GLU A 12 9.58 -5.95 -19.96
N LEU A 13 10.06 -6.65 -18.93
CA LEU A 13 11.02 -6.11 -17.97
C LEU A 13 12.34 -5.73 -18.63
N ARG A 14 12.83 -6.55 -19.58
CA ARG A 14 14.03 -6.26 -20.35
C ARG A 14 13.86 -4.97 -21.17
N GLU A 15 12.73 -4.82 -21.86
CA GLU A 15 12.42 -3.64 -22.68
C GLU A 15 12.25 -2.38 -21.82
N LYS A 16 11.56 -2.48 -20.68
CA LYS A 16 11.42 -1.42 -19.68
C LYS A 16 12.77 -0.95 -19.12
N ASN A 17 13.69 -1.88 -18.91
CA ASN A 17 15.06 -1.58 -18.46
C ASN A 17 16.02 -1.19 -19.62
N LYS A 18 15.50 -1.04 -20.85
CA LYS A 18 16.28 -0.66 -22.05
C LYS A 18 17.48 -1.58 -22.30
N MET A 19 17.33 -2.88 -22.03
CA MET A 19 18.37 -3.89 -22.22
C MET A 19 18.19 -4.68 -23.52
N THR A 20 19.29 -5.05 -24.17
CA THR A 20 19.28 -6.03 -25.26
C THR A 20 19.27 -7.46 -24.71
N GLN A 21 18.89 -8.44 -25.54
CA GLN A 21 18.96 -9.86 -25.14
C GLN A 21 20.40 -10.28 -24.80
N LEU A 22 21.41 -9.74 -25.51
CA LEU A 22 22.82 -9.98 -25.23
C LEU A 22 23.23 -9.43 -23.85
N GLN A 23 22.84 -8.18 -23.53
CA GLN A 23 23.17 -7.57 -22.23
C GLN A 23 22.55 -8.33 -21.05
N LEU A 24 21.31 -8.83 -21.22
CA LEU A 24 20.68 -9.66 -20.20
C LEU A 24 21.40 -11.02 -20.08
N ALA A 25 21.77 -11.62 -21.20
CA ALA A 25 22.48 -12.89 -21.24
C ALA A 25 23.84 -12.82 -20.54
N GLU A 26 24.61 -11.75 -20.78
CA GLU A 26 25.89 -11.47 -20.12
C GLU A 26 25.73 -11.35 -18.60
N ARG A 27 24.69 -10.66 -18.13
CA ARG A 27 24.40 -10.51 -16.69
C ARG A 27 24.04 -11.83 -16.01
N LEU A 28 23.38 -12.73 -16.72
CA LEU A 28 22.90 -14.01 -16.20
C LEU A 28 23.89 -15.15 -16.46
N GLY A 29 24.98 -14.92 -17.20
CA GLY A 29 25.95 -15.96 -17.57
C GLY A 29 25.37 -17.00 -18.52
N VAL A 30 24.41 -16.63 -19.36
CA VAL A 30 23.75 -17.51 -20.35
C VAL A 30 23.96 -17.00 -21.77
N THR A 31 23.48 -17.75 -22.76
CA THR A 31 23.51 -17.29 -24.16
C THR A 31 22.31 -16.39 -24.49
N ASP A 32 22.50 -15.43 -25.39
CA ASP A 32 21.43 -14.61 -25.99
C ASP A 32 20.32 -15.47 -26.61
N LYS A 33 20.70 -16.61 -27.20
CA LYS A 33 19.75 -17.62 -27.72
C LYS A 33 18.87 -18.21 -26.62
N SER A 34 19.39 -18.39 -25.39
CA SER A 34 18.60 -18.85 -24.25
C SER A 34 17.54 -17.82 -23.88
N ILE A 35 17.92 -16.54 -23.80
CA ILE A 35 16.98 -15.43 -23.55
C ILE A 35 15.89 -15.40 -24.61
N SER A 36 16.25 -15.44 -25.89
CA SER A 36 15.29 -15.44 -26.99
C SER A 36 14.33 -16.62 -26.95
N LYS A 37 14.79 -17.81 -26.52
CA LYS A 37 13.90 -18.97 -26.33
C LYS A 37 12.90 -18.74 -25.20
N TRP A 38 13.35 -18.17 -24.08
CA TRP A 38 12.47 -17.86 -22.94
C TRP A 38 11.41 -16.84 -23.35
N GLU A 39 11.81 -15.73 -23.97
CA GLU A 39 10.90 -14.65 -24.39
C GLU A 39 9.83 -15.12 -25.40
N ASN A 40 10.16 -16.08 -26.25
CA ASN A 40 9.26 -16.62 -27.27
C ASN A 40 8.53 -17.91 -26.84
N LEU A 41 8.54 -18.26 -25.55
CA LEU A 41 7.87 -19.46 -24.99
C LEU A 41 8.38 -20.79 -25.61
N ARG A 42 9.61 -20.80 -26.11
CA ARG A 42 10.28 -21.99 -26.68
C ARG A 42 11.19 -22.70 -25.69
N GLY A 43 11.13 -22.31 -24.43
CA GLY A 43 11.87 -22.87 -23.30
C GLY A 43 11.61 -22.07 -22.04
N LEU A 44 11.95 -22.62 -20.88
CA LEU A 44 11.85 -21.94 -19.59
C LEU A 44 13.25 -21.72 -19.02
N PRO A 45 13.46 -20.66 -18.24
CA PRO A 45 14.67 -20.54 -17.43
C PRO A 45 14.71 -21.67 -16.41
N ASP A 46 15.92 -22.14 -16.11
CA ASP A 46 16.14 -23.08 -15.02
C ASP A 46 15.73 -22.44 -13.67
N ILE A 47 15.27 -23.26 -12.71
CA ILE A 47 14.86 -22.77 -11.40
C ILE A 47 15.97 -21.99 -10.68
N THR A 48 17.24 -22.38 -10.89
CA THR A 48 18.42 -21.70 -10.34
C THR A 48 18.63 -20.30 -10.92
N LEU A 49 18.01 -19.99 -12.07
CA LEU A 49 18.10 -18.69 -12.74
C LEU A 49 17.00 -17.72 -12.32
N LEU A 50 15.97 -18.16 -11.59
CA LEU A 50 14.87 -17.28 -11.17
C LEU A 50 15.34 -16.15 -10.25
N GLU A 51 16.16 -16.46 -9.24
CA GLU A 51 16.74 -15.45 -8.35
C GLU A 51 17.68 -14.47 -9.09
N PRO A 52 18.64 -14.95 -9.92
CA PRO A 52 19.44 -14.08 -10.79
C PRO A 52 18.60 -13.17 -11.70
N ILE A 53 17.54 -13.68 -12.33
CA ILE A 53 16.65 -12.91 -13.20
C ILE A 53 15.92 -11.83 -12.39
N ALA A 54 15.31 -12.20 -11.26
CA ALA A 54 14.61 -11.26 -10.39
C ALA A 54 15.55 -10.14 -9.91
N LYS A 55 16.77 -10.50 -9.51
CA LYS A 55 17.81 -9.54 -9.11
C LYS A 55 18.25 -8.61 -10.25
N ALA A 56 18.37 -9.14 -11.47
CA ALA A 56 18.74 -8.34 -12.65
C ALA A 56 17.72 -7.23 -12.95
N PHE A 57 16.43 -7.50 -12.69
CA PHE A 57 15.33 -6.56 -12.89
C PHE A 57 14.92 -5.79 -11.62
N LYS A 58 15.57 -6.05 -10.47
CA LYS A 58 15.26 -5.44 -9.16
C LYS A 58 13.82 -5.68 -8.70
N ILE A 59 13.29 -6.87 -8.96
CA ILE A 59 11.98 -7.31 -8.50
C ILE A 59 12.11 -8.56 -7.63
N SER A 60 11.03 -8.95 -6.95
CA SER A 60 10.97 -10.23 -6.26
C SER A 60 10.74 -11.39 -7.23
N VAL A 61 11.12 -12.61 -6.82
CA VAL A 61 10.83 -13.84 -7.57
C VAL A 61 9.32 -14.04 -7.73
N THR A 62 8.54 -13.66 -6.72
CA THR A 62 7.07 -13.67 -6.76
C THR A 62 6.50 -12.75 -7.83
N GLU A 63 7.03 -11.54 -8.01
CA GLU A 63 6.61 -10.62 -9.08
C GLU A 63 7.01 -11.16 -10.46
N LEU A 64 8.20 -11.76 -10.55
CA LEU A 64 8.67 -12.39 -11.79
C LEU A 64 7.73 -13.53 -12.24
N ILE A 65 7.27 -14.37 -11.31
CA ILE A 65 6.42 -15.54 -11.58
C ILE A 65 4.94 -15.16 -11.74
N SER A 66 4.45 -14.13 -11.04
CA SER A 66 3.06 -13.71 -11.11
C SER A 66 2.79 -12.73 -12.25
N GLY A 67 3.80 -11.97 -12.68
CA GLY A 67 3.65 -10.84 -13.61
C GLY A 67 3.01 -9.60 -12.99
N ASN A 68 2.60 -9.68 -11.73
CA ASN A 68 2.01 -8.56 -11.02
C ASN A 68 3.12 -7.80 -10.32
N THR A 69 3.70 -6.82 -11.00
CA THR A 69 4.68 -5.91 -10.38
C THR A 69 3.97 -4.96 -9.42
N ILE A 70 4.47 -4.83 -8.20
CA ILE A 70 3.92 -3.90 -7.21
C ILE A 70 4.61 -2.56 -7.42
N HIS A 71 3.86 -1.58 -7.93
CA HIS A 71 4.37 -0.24 -8.16
C HIS A 71 3.88 0.72 -7.09
N ASN A 72 4.78 1.16 -6.21
CA ASN A 72 4.45 2.18 -5.24
C ASN A 72 4.50 3.57 -5.88
N ALA A 73 3.34 4.08 -6.29
CA ALA A 73 3.21 5.44 -6.85
C ALA A 73 3.31 6.56 -5.79
N ASN A 74 3.37 6.23 -4.49
CA ASN A 74 3.50 7.22 -3.41
C ASN A 74 4.96 7.67 -3.23
N VAL A 75 5.49 8.38 -4.22
CA VAL A 75 6.85 8.91 -4.21
C VAL A 75 7.01 9.88 -3.03
N SER A 76 8.11 9.73 -2.27
CA SER A 76 8.38 10.47 -1.03
C SER A 76 7.40 10.20 0.12
N ALA A 77 6.61 9.12 0.02
CA ALA A 77 5.85 8.54 1.13
C ALA A 77 4.87 9.53 1.80
N ASN A 78 3.96 10.14 1.02
CA ASN A 78 2.91 11.00 1.58
C ASN A 78 2.05 10.24 2.60
N MET A 79 2.01 10.71 3.86
CA MET A 79 1.25 10.09 4.94
C MET A 79 -0.25 9.94 4.64
N LEU A 80 -0.85 10.87 3.89
CA LEU A 80 -2.28 10.82 3.56
C LEU A 80 -2.63 9.75 2.52
N ARG A 81 -1.62 9.20 1.83
CA ARG A 81 -1.71 8.09 0.88
C ARG A 81 -1.26 6.75 1.51
N SER A 82 -1.22 6.71 2.84
CA SER A 82 -0.92 5.48 3.57
C SER A 82 -1.91 4.37 3.23
N LYS A 83 -1.41 3.14 3.31
CA LYS A 83 -2.17 1.91 3.12
C LYS A 83 -2.20 1.15 4.44
N PHE A 84 -3.34 0.52 4.72
CA PHE A 84 -3.51 -0.36 5.86
C PHE A 84 -3.71 -1.78 5.37
N TYR A 85 -3.19 -2.74 6.13
CA TYR A 85 -3.28 -4.16 5.84
C TYR A 85 -3.68 -4.85 7.13
N VAL A 86 -4.64 -5.76 7.04
CA VAL A 86 -5.07 -6.56 8.19
C VAL A 86 -4.93 -8.03 7.86
N CYS A 87 -4.23 -8.77 8.71
CA CYS A 87 -4.12 -10.21 8.56
C CYS A 87 -5.41 -10.89 9.06
N PRO A 88 -6.13 -11.66 8.21
CA PRO A 88 -7.36 -12.33 8.63
C PRO A 88 -7.13 -13.49 9.61
N ILE A 89 -5.88 -13.97 9.76
CA ILE A 89 -5.55 -15.11 10.61
C ILE A 89 -5.27 -14.67 12.06
N CYS A 90 -4.46 -13.63 12.25
CA CYS A 90 -4.05 -13.18 13.59
C CYS A 90 -4.54 -11.78 13.98
N GLY A 91 -5.21 -11.07 13.06
CA GLY A 91 -5.68 -9.70 13.31
C GLY A 91 -4.55 -8.65 13.36
N ASN A 92 -3.34 -8.98 12.93
CA ASN A 92 -2.23 -8.02 12.88
C ASN A 92 -2.58 -6.88 11.92
N VAL A 93 -2.34 -5.65 12.38
CA VAL A 93 -2.59 -4.41 11.62
C VAL A 93 -1.24 -3.86 11.20
N ILE A 94 -1.05 -3.68 9.90
CA ILE A 94 0.19 -3.16 9.34
C ILE A 94 -0.15 -1.89 8.56
N HIS A 95 0.62 -0.84 8.82
CA HIS A 95 0.53 0.43 8.12
C HIS A 95 1.80 0.61 7.29
N SER A 96 1.62 1.11 6.06
CA SER A 96 2.73 1.54 5.21
C SER A 96 2.38 2.87 4.56
N MET A 97 3.39 3.68 4.30
CA MET A 97 3.23 4.99 3.64
C MET A 97 3.22 4.83 2.10
N GLY A 98 2.62 3.76 1.59
CA GLY A 98 2.56 3.45 0.17
C GLY A 98 2.39 1.96 -0.09
N GLU A 99 2.19 1.56 -1.34
CA GLU A 99 1.93 0.17 -1.69
C GLU A 99 3.17 -0.70 -1.51
N ALA A 100 3.00 -1.83 -0.82
CA ALA A 100 4.06 -2.78 -0.54
C ALA A 100 3.53 -4.23 -0.55
N ALA A 101 4.44 -5.17 -0.84
CA ALA A 101 4.19 -6.60 -0.80
C ALA A 101 4.27 -7.12 0.65
N ILE A 102 3.19 -6.99 1.41
CA ILE A 102 3.17 -7.36 2.84
C ILE A 102 2.69 -8.80 3.00
N HIS A 103 3.47 -9.62 3.71
CA HIS A 103 3.11 -10.99 4.03
C HIS A 103 2.96 -11.17 5.54
N CYS A 104 1.91 -11.88 5.94
CA CYS A 104 1.71 -12.29 7.33
C CYS A 104 1.14 -13.71 7.32
N HIS A 105 1.65 -14.62 8.16
CA HIS A 105 1.25 -16.04 8.13
C HIS A 105 1.40 -16.71 6.75
N GLY A 106 2.37 -16.27 5.94
CA GLY A 106 2.63 -16.81 4.61
C GLY A 106 1.61 -16.40 3.53
N ILE A 107 0.58 -15.61 3.87
CA ILE A 107 -0.35 -15.04 2.90
C ILE A 107 0.07 -13.61 2.54
N GLN A 108 -0.06 -13.25 1.27
CA GLN A 108 0.07 -11.87 0.82
C GLN A 108 -1.19 -11.10 1.22
N LEU A 109 -1.02 -10.01 1.97
CA LEU A 109 -2.09 -9.15 2.39
C LEU A 109 -2.41 -8.14 1.28
N MET A 110 -3.70 -7.97 1.02
CA MET A 110 -4.17 -6.89 0.14
C MET A 110 -4.33 -5.60 0.95
N PRO A 111 -3.99 -4.43 0.38
CA PRO A 111 -4.28 -3.16 1.02
C PRO A 111 -5.80 -3.02 1.18
N LEU A 112 -6.22 -2.51 2.33
CA LEU A 112 -7.61 -2.18 2.59
C LEU A 112 -8.01 -0.94 1.81
N GLU A 113 -9.20 -0.99 1.21
CA GLU A 113 -9.84 0.16 0.60
C GLU A 113 -10.72 0.84 1.64
N ALA A 114 -10.54 2.15 1.81
CA ALA A 114 -11.30 2.92 2.78
C ALA A 114 -12.59 3.45 2.14
N GLU A 115 -13.72 3.21 2.80
CA GLU A 115 -15.03 3.68 2.37
C GLU A 115 -15.55 4.80 3.29
N PRO A 116 -16.47 5.65 2.84
CA PRO A 116 -17.15 6.60 3.73
C PRO A 116 -17.94 5.87 4.83
N THR A 117 -18.12 6.50 5.98
CA THR A 117 -18.91 5.94 7.09
C THR A 117 -20.37 5.71 6.71
N ASP A 118 -20.95 4.62 7.22
CA ASP A 118 -22.35 4.25 7.01
C ASP A 118 -23.21 4.41 8.30
N GLU A 119 -24.48 4.02 8.22
CA GLU A 119 -25.42 4.08 9.35
C GLU A 119 -25.06 3.15 10.53
N ARG A 120 -24.28 2.09 10.28
CA ARG A 120 -23.85 1.11 11.31
C ARG A 120 -22.52 1.48 11.96
N HIS A 121 -21.79 2.42 11.35
CA HIS A 121 -20.48 2.88 11.77
C HIS A 121 -20.49 4.40 11.96
N MET A 122 -21.44 4.89 12.76
CA MET A 122 -21.55 6.32 13.04
C MET A 122 -20.37 6.78 13.90
N VAL A 123 -19.62 7.75 13.40
CA VAL A 123 -18.49 8.35 14.11
C VAL A 123 -18.88 9.73 14.62
N PHE A 124 -18.64 9.95 15.91
CA PHE A 124 -18.76 11.24 16.56
C PHE A 124 -17.37 11.77 16.83
N ILE A 125 -17.08 12.97 16.33
CA ILE A 125 -15.80 13.65 16.52
C ILE A 125 -16.08 14.96 17.25
N GLU A 126 -15.54 15.06 18.46
CA GLU A 126 -15.62 16.27 19.27
C GLU A 126 -14.23 16.88 19.43
N ARG A 127 -14.13 18.20 19.33
CA ARG A 127 -12.89 18.91 19.63
C ARG A 127 -12.87 19.25 21.12
N VAL A 128 -11.87 18.73 21.83
CA VAL A 128 -11.63 19.03 23.24
C VAL A 128 -10.21 19.57 23.35
N GLU A 129 -10.10 20.87 23.60
CA GLU A 129 -8.82 21.58 23.65
C GLU A 129 -7.98 21.40 22.36
N ASP A 130 -6.83 20.72 22.47
CA ASP A 130 -5.89 20.41 21.39
C ASP A 130 -6.04 18.97 20.86
N GLU A 131 -7.13 18.28 21.21
CA GLU A 131 -7.43 16.89 20.86
C GLU A 131 -8.76 16.74 20.11
N TYR A 132 -8.78 15.78 19.20
CA TYR A 132 -10.01 15.16 18.72
C TYR A 132 -10.35 13.98 19.62
N TYR A 133 -11.51 14.05 20.28
CA TYR A 133 -12.16 12.92 20.91
C TYR A 133 -13.05 12.22 19.87
N VAL A 134 -12.67 11.00 19.49
CA VAL A 134 -13.36 10.20 18.49
C VAL A 134 -14.08 9.07 19.19
N ARG A 135 -15.39 9.00 19.03
CA ARG A 135 -16.23 7.91 19.53
C ARG A 135 -16.98 7.27 18.37
N ILE A 136 -16.87 5.96 18.25
CA ILE A 136 -17.54 5.19 17.20
C ILE A 136 -18.71 4.45 17.85
N ASP A 137 -19.93 4.71 17.40
CA ASP A 137 -21.10 3.96 17.83
C ASP A 137 -21.16 2.63 17.09
N HIS A 138 -20.57 1.61 17.70
CA HIS A 138 -20.39 0.30 17.11
C HIS A 138 -20.37 -0.78 18.20
N SER A 139 -20.85 -1.98 17.87
CA SER A 139 -20.81 -3.10 18.82
C SER A 139 -19.37 -3.58 19.07
N MET A 140 -18.98 -3.77 20.32
CA MET A 140 -17.62 -4.22 20.69
C MET A 140 -17.67 -5.62 21.28
N THR A 141 -18.20 -6.58 20.53
CA THR A 141 -18.28 -7.99 20.95
C THR A 141 -17.02 -8.77 20.58
N LYS A 142 -16.85 -9.99 21.11
CA LYS A 142 -15.74 -10.89 20.73
C LYS A 142 -15.63 -11.16 19.24
N GLU A 143 -16.75 -11.13 18.52
CA GLU A 143 -16.79 -11.51 17.11
C GLU A 143 -16.97 -10.32 16.15
N HIS A 144 -17.41 -9.16 16.66
CA HIS A 144 -17.64 -7.93 15.89
C HIS A 144 -17.19 -6.75 16.73
N TYR A 145 -16.12 -6.09 16.28
CA TYR A 145 -15.49 -4.99 17.00
C TYR A 145 -14.67 -4.12 16.05
N ILE A 146 -14.42 -2.88 16.47
CA ILE A 146 -13.44 -2.00 15.84
C ILE A 146 -12.05 -2.43 16.27
N SER A 147 -11.18 -2.73 15.31
CA SER A 147 -9.82 -3.20 15.58
C SER A 147 -8.85 -2.06 15.86
N PHE A 148 -8.96 -0.95 15.14
CA PHE A 148 -8.09 0.20 15.33
C PHE A 148 -8.75 1.48 14.81
N VAL A 149 -8.24 2.61 15.29
CA VAL A 149 -8.52 3.95 14.76
C VAL A 149 -7.17 4.64 14.51
N ALA A 150 -7.05 5.34 13.38
CA ALA A 150 -5.83 6.03 12.98
C ALA A 150 -6.14 7.44 12.48
N ALA A 151 -5.45 8.44 13.02
CA ALA A 151 -5.53 9.83 12.58
C ALA A 151 -4.27 10.19 11.77
N ALA A 152 -4.46 10.63 10.53
CA ALA A 152 -3.39 10.98 9.61
C ALA A 152 -3.34 12.49 9.37
N SER A 153 -2.16 13.09 9.57
CA SER A 153 -1.82 14.42 9.10
C SER A 153 -0.90 14.33 7.86
N SER A 154 -0.36 15.45 7.40
CA SER A 154 0.69 15.46 6.38
C SER A 154 1.99 14.80 6.85
N ASP A 155 2.25 14.83 8.16
CA ASP A 155 3.58 14.61 8.73
C ASP A 155 3.61 13.43 9.71
N GLU A 156 2.48 13.10 10.34
CA GLU A 156 2.39 12.02 11.33
C GLU A 156 1.14 11.15 11.15
N MET A 157 1.26 9.91 11.63
CA MET A 157 0.17 8.96 11.79
C MET A 157 0.08 8.61 13.27
N GLN A 158 -1.06 8.92 13.89
CA GLN A 158 -1.37 8.50 15.25
C GLN A 158 -2.33 7.31 15.17
N MET A 159 -2.01 6.18 15.79
CA MET A 159 -2.84 4.97 15.71
C MET A 159 -3.10 4.39 17.10
N VAL A 160 -4.34 4.03 17.37
CA VAL A 160 -4.79 3.38 18.60
C VAL A 160 -5.40 2.03 18.25
N LYS A 161 -4.89 0.96 18.87
CA LYS A 161 -5.44 -0.39 18.76
C LYS A 161 -6.56 -0.57 19.77
N PHE A 162 -7.66 -1.15 19.33
CA PHE A 162 -8.77 -1.58 20.17
C PHE A 162 -8.86 -3.10 20.23
N TYR A 163 -9.55 -3.58 21.25
CA TYR A 163 -9.77 -4.99 21.51
C TYR A 163 -11.26 -5.23 21.76
N PRO A 164 -11.76 -6.44 21.50
CA PRO A 164 -13.14 -6.80 21.84
C PRO A 164 -13.49 -6.50 23.29
N GLU A 165 -14.77 -6.23 23.55
CA GLU A 165 -15.35 -5.94 24.88
C GLU A 165 -14.83 -4.63 25.52
N GLY A 166 -13.98 -3.87 24.82
CA GLY A 166 -13.52 -2.53 25.21
C GLY A 166 -14.39 -1.41 24.64
N GLY A 167 -14.05 -0.17 25.02
CA GLY A 167 -14.65 1.04 24.44
C GLY A 167 -14.13 1.32 23.02
N ALA A 168 -15.00 1.84 22.16
CA ALA A 168 -14.67 2.24 20.79
C ALA A 168 -14.39 3.76 20.71
N GLU A 169 -13.49 4.23 21.56
CA GLU A 169 -13.18 5.65 21.72
C GLU A 169 -11.68 5.91 21.82
N ALA A 170 -11.21 6.97 21.16
CA ALA A 170 -9.80 7.35 21.10
C ALA A 170 -9.63 8.87 21.12
N ARG A 171 -8.46 9.31 21.56
CA ARG A 171 -8.04 10.71 21.53
C ARG A 171 -6.82 10.87 20.62
N PHE A 172 -6.88 11.88 19.76
CA PHE A 172 -5.79 12.21 18.84
C PHE A 172 -5.44 13.68 18.96
N LYS A 173 -4.15 14.01 18.99
CA LYS A 173 -3.73 15.42 18.93
C LYS A 173 -4.10 15.99 17.57
N ILE A 174 -4.68 17.19 17.53
CA ILE A 174 -5.21 17.78 16.28
C ILE A 174 -4.13 17.93 15.24
N ARG A 175 -2.94 18.46 15.57
CA ARG A 175 -1.69 18.50 14.75
C ARG A 175 -1.83 18.41 13.22
N GLY A 176 -2.78 19.17 12.64
CA GLY A 176 -3.06 19.14 11.20
C GLY A 176 -3.62 17.82 10.65
N VAL A 177 -4.17 16.95 11.50
CA VAL A 177 -4.92 15.74 11.14
C VAL A 177 -5.99 16.13 10.11
N ARG A 178 -5.93 15.47 8.97
CA ARG A 178 -6.85 15.69 7.84
C ARG A 178 -7.79 14.53 7.62
N ARG A 179 -7.45 13.34 8.12
CA ARG A 179 -8.18 12.09 7.89
C ARG A 179 -8.17 11.25 9.14
N ILE A 180 -9.32 10.67 9.49
CA ILE A 180 -9.42 9.63 10.51
C ILE A 180 -9.95 8.36 9.86
N PHE A 181 -9.20 7.29 10.03
CA PHE A 181 -9.52 5.95 9.57
C PHE A 181 -9.94 5.09 10.76
N PHE A 182 -10.85 4.15 10.55
CA PHE A 182 -11.09 3.09 11.52
C PHE A 182 -11.48 1.80 10.81
N TYR A 183 -11.16 0.66 11.42
CA TYR A 183 -11.39 -0.63 10.81
C TYR A 183 -12.30 -1.50 11.66
N CYS A 184 -13.42 -1.91 11.08
CA CYS A 184 -14.28 -2.95 11.59
C CYS A 184 -13.80 -4.32 11.11
N ASN A 185 -13.69 -5.31 12.00
CA ASN A 185 -13.23 -6.65 11.63
C ASN A 185 -14.17 -7.41 10.70
N ARG A 186 -15.42 -6.96 10.52
CA ARG A 186 -16.41 -7.55 9.60
C ARG A 186 -16.66 -6.70 8.37
N ASP A 187 -16.77 -5.39 8.56
CA ASP A 187 -17.29 -4.48 7.55
C ASP A 187 -16.18 -3.69 6.81
N GLY A 188 -14.93 -3.78 7.26
CA GLY A 188 -13.79 -3.22 6.54
C GLY A 188 -13.29 -1.89 7.08
N LEU A 189 -12.59 -1.15 6.22
CA LEU A 189 -11.94 0.12 6.57
C LEU A 189 -12.82 1.30 6.17
N PHE A 190 -12.95 2.25 7.09
CA PHE A 190 -13.71 3.46 6.87
C PHE A 190 -12.82 4.71 7.01
N LEU A 191 -13.22 5.79 6.35
CA LEU A 191 -12.56 7.09 6.36
C LEU A 191 -13.58 8.21 6.64
N ILE A 192 -13.17 9.15 7.49
CA ILE A 192 -13.86 10.41 7.72
C ILE A 192 -12.87 11.57 7.77
N ASP A 193 -13.24 12.68 7.15
CA ASP A 193 -12.49 13.94 7.24
C ASP A 193 -13.06 14.76 8.42
N PRO A 194 -12.26 15.11 9.45
CA PRO A 194 -12.74 15.96 10.54
C PRO A 194 -13.14 17.33 9.98
N VAL A 195 -14.30 17.84 10.41
CA VAL A 195 -14.83 19.13 9.94
C VAL A 195 -13.87 20.26 10.32
N LYS A 196 -13.44 21.05 9.33
CA LYS A 196 -12.69 22.28 9.58
C LYS A 196 -13.56 23.25 10.38
N GLY A 197 -13.13 23.58 11.60
CA GLY A 197 -13.71 24.70 12.32
C GLY A 197 -13.48 26.00 11.53
N ILE A 198 -14.40 26.95 11.67
CA ILE A 198 -14.41 28.26 11.00
C ILE A 198 -13.18 29.15 11.34
N ASP A 199 -12.30 28.72 12.26
CA ASP A 199 -11.16 29.49 12.76
C ASP A 199 -9.78 29.12 12.19
N ASP A 200 -9.69 28.24 11.19
CA ASP A 200 -8.39 27.93 10.57
C ASP A 200 -8.00 28.99 9.52
N LYS A 201 -7.68 30.19 10.01
CA LYS A 201 -6.83 31.14 9.28
C LYS A 201 -5.39 30.61 9.25
N GLU A 202 -4.80 30.71 8.06
CA GLU A 202 -3.37 30.62 7.73
C GLU A 202 -2.79 29.27 7.27
N SER A 203 -2.77 29.17 5.93
CA SER A 203 -1.60 28.80 5.12
C SER A 203 -0.85 27.51 5.45
N GLY A 204 -1.25 26.42 4.80
CA GLY A 204 -0.31 25.41 4.33
C GLY A 204 -0.07 25.64 2.85
N TYR A 205 1.13 26.09 2.50
CA TYR A 205 1.64 26.12 1.13
C TYR A 205 1.63 24.66 0.60
N ASP A 206 0.55 24.26 -0.07
CA ASP A 206 0.47 22.99 -0.76
C ASP A 206 1.08 23.21 -2.15
N ASP A 207 2.39 22.97 -2.27
CA ASP A 207 3.13 23.03 -3.54
C ASP A 207 2.77 21.83 -4.43
N SER A 208 1.48 21.74 -4.72
CA SER A 208 0.83 20.76 -5.57
C SER A 208 1.39 20.77 -6.99
N GLN A 209 2.05 21.86 -7.42
CA GLN A 209 2.73 21.94 -8.71
C GLN A 209 4.09 21.23 -8.69
N GLU A 210 4.97 21.53 -7.73
CA GLU A 210 6.29 20.88 -7.62
C GLU A 210 6.16 19.36 -7.38
N ARG A 211 5.13 18.94 -6.63
CA ARG A 211 4.79 17.52 -6.43
C ARG A 211 4.26 16.84 -7.70
N ARG A 212 3.43 17.52 -8.49
CA ARG A 212 2.98 17.01 -9.80
C ARG A 212 4.12 16.88 -10.80
N GLU A 213 5.14 17.73 -10.69
CA GLU A 213 6.35 17.64 -11.51
C GLU A 213 7.21 16.44 -11.11
N LEU A 214 7.35 16.15 -9.81
CA LEU A 214 8.00 14.94 -9.32
C LEU A 214 7.23 13.67 -9.69
N GLU A 215 5.90 13.68 -9.62
CA GLU A 215 5.05 12.58 -10.09
C GLU A 215 5.22 12.35 -11.60
N LYS A 216 5.20 13.41 -12.42
CA LYS A 216 5.48 13.31 -13.86
C LYS A 216 6.90 12.83 -14.16
N ALA A 217 7.89 13.24 -13.36
CA ALA A 217 9.26 12.78 -13.52
C ALA A 217 9.41 11.30 -13.16
N ALA A 218 8.70 10.83 -12.13
CA ALA A 218 8.63 9.41 -11.79
C ALA A 218 7.96 8.58 -12.90
N ASP A 219 6.85 9.06 -13.46
CA ASP A 219 6.19 8.44 -14.61
C ASP A 219 7.10 8.41 -15.85
N MET A 220 7.92 9.44 -16.09
CA MET A 220 8.87 9.46 -17.22
C MET A 220 10.09 8.56 -17.02
N LEU A 221 10.50 8.29 -15.78
CA LEU A 221 11.66 7.47 -15.46
C LEU A 221 11.32 5.98 -15.34
N PHE A 222 10.08 5.66 -14.98
CA PHE A 222 9.65 4.30 -14.63
C PHE A 222 8.36 3.84 -15.34
N GLY A 223 7.79 4.66 -16.22
CA GLY A 223 6.71 4.30 -17.16
C GLY A 223 7.20 3.56 -18.39
#